data_AF-A0A3D4Z2J0-F1
#
_entry.id   AF-A0A3D4Z2J0-F1
#
_cell.length_a   1.000
_cell.length_b   1.000
_cell.length_c   1.000
_cell.angle_alpha   90.00
_cell.angle_beta   90.00
_cell.angle_gamma   90.00
#
_symmetry.space_group_name_H-M   'P 1'
#
loop_
_entity.id
_entity.type
_entity.pdbx_description
1 polymer ?
#
loop_
_entity_poly.entity_id
_entity_poly.type
_entity_poly.pdbx_seq_one_letter_code
_entity_poly.pdbx_strand_id
1 'polypeptide(L)' 'MEIKRGHIYVADLSPRQGTEPGKQRPVLIIQSDLLNEIGHP' A
#
# COMPACT_ATOMS: atom_id res chain seq x y z
N MET A 1 6.54 -4.88 10.64
CA MET A 1 5.50 -3.85 10.51
C MET A 1 4.18 -4.59 10.34
N GLU A 2 3.19 -4.31 11.18
CA GLU A 2 1.89 -4.98 11.10
C GLU A 2 1.00 -4.23 10.09
N ILE A 3 0.83 -4.78 8.88
CA ILE A 3 -0.01 -4.20 7.84
C ILE A 3 -1.44 -4.73 8.05
N LYS A 4 -2.37 -3.85 8.40
CA LYS A 4 -3.79 -4.18 8.63
C LYS A 4 -4.69 -3.47 7.65
N ARG A 5 -5.72 -4.18 7.20
CA ARG A 5 -6.76 -3.66 6.31
C ARG A 5 -7.47 -2.48 6.95
N GLY A 6 -7.70 -1.42 6.18
CA GLY A 6 -8.36 -0.20 6.65
C GLY A 6 -7.41 0.85 7.23
N HIS A 7 -6.14 0.52 7.48
CA HIS A 7 -5.15 1.51 7.91
C HIS A 7 -4.65 2.35 6.73
N ILE A 8 -4.22 3.58 7.05
CA ILE A 8 -3.61 4.51 6.10
C ILE A 8 -2.10 4.54 6.33
N TYR A 9 -1.32 4.37 5.26
CA TYR A 9 0.14 4.44 5.29
C TYR A 9 0.67 5.42 4.25
N VAL A 10 1.84 6.01 4.49
CA VAL A 10 2.56 6.76 3.46
C VAL A 10 3.36 5.76 2.61
N ALA A 11 3.11 5.75 1.30
CA ALA A 11 3.84 4.93 0.35
C ALA A 11 4.46 5.82 -0.73
N ASP A 12 5.69 5.48 -1.15
CA ASP A 12 6.29 6.08 -2.35
C ASP A 12 5.82 5.33 -3.59
N LEU A 13 5.04 6.00 -4.42
CA LEU A 13 4.51 5.47 -5.68
C LEU A 13 5.31 5.95 -6.89
N SER A 14 6.59 6.28 -6.71
CA SER A 14 7.48 6.73 -7.78
C SER A 14 8.30 5.57 -8.35
N PRO A 15 8.57 5.53 -9.66
CA PRO A 15 8.08 6.44 -10.71
C PRO A 15 6.63 6.13 -11.12
N ARG A 16 5.94 7.14 -11.68
CA ARG A 16 4.60 6.99 -12.27
C ARG A 16 4.66 7.04 -13.79
N GLN A 17 3.71 6.39 -14.46
CA GLN A 17 3.49 6.55 -15.91
C GLN A 17 2.17 7.28 -16.18
N GLY A 18 2.19 8.25 -17.11
CA GLY A 18 0.98 8.99 -17.53
C GLY A 18 0.25 9.71 -16.39
N THR A 19 -0.98 9.29 -16.10
CA THR A 19 -1.86 9.84 -15.05
C THR A 19 -1.95 8.98 -13.80
N GLU A 20 -1.13 7.92 -13.69
CA GLU A 20 -1.04 7.11 -12.48
C GLU A 20 -0.70 7.97 -11.25
N PRO A 21 -1.20 7.61 -10.05
CA PRO A 21 -0.76 8.22 -8.81
C PRO A 21 0.76 8.02 -8.61
N GLY A 22 1.47 9.05 -8.16
CA GLY A 22 2.91 8.98 -7.90
C GLY A 22 3.34 9.80 -6.69
N LYS A 23 4.65 9.86 -6.41
CA LYS A 23 5.25 10.50 -5.21
C LYS A 23 4.89 9.76 -3.92
N GLN A 24 5.43 10.24 -2.80
CA GLN A 24 5.00 9.84 -1.47
C GLN A 24 3.60 10.37 -1.18
N ARG A 25 2.65 9.47 -0.89
CA ARG A 25 1.28 9.85 -0.54
C ARG A 25 0.61 8.83 0.39
N PRO A 26 -0.45 9.24 1.12
CA PRO A 26 -1.28 8.33 1.88
C PRO A 26 -1.99 7.33 0.96
N VAL A 27 -1.97 6.05 1.34
CA VAL A 27 -2.67 4.94 0.68
C VAL A 27 -3.48 4.15 1.70
N LEU A 28 -4.59 3.57 1.26
CA LEU A 28 -5.46 2.72 2.08
C LEU A 28 -5.13 1.24 1.82
N ILE A 29 -4.90 0.48 2.89
CA ILE A 29 -4.72 -0.96 2.78
C ILE A 29 -6.06 -1.64 2.55
N ILE A 30 -6.24 -2.24 1.37
CA ILE A 30 -7.45 -3.00 1.01
C ILE A 30 -7.25 -4.51 1.03
N GLN A 31 -5.99 -4.98 0.99
CA GLN A 31 -5.61 -6.40 1.05
C GLN A 31 -6.08 -7.02 2.37
N SER A 32 -6.49 -8.30 2.33
CA SER A 32 -6.95 -9.02 3.52
C SER A 32 -5.81 -9.24 4.52
N ASP A 33 -6.17 -9.22 5.81
CA ASP A 33 -5.19 -9.46 6.88
C ASP A 33 -4.57 -10.86 6.78
N LEU A 34 -5.35 -11.86 6.35
CA LEU A 34 -4.85 -13.21 6.07
C LEU A 34 -3.65 -13.20 5.10
N LEU A 35 -3.70 -12.37 4.04
CA LEU A 35 -2.61 -12.29 3.07
C LEU A 35 -1.45 -11.40 3.57
N ASN A 36 -1.76 -10.34 4.32
CA ASN A 36 -0.76 -9.47 4.94
C ASN A 36 0.11 -10.19 5.98
N GLU A 37 -0.44 -11.18 6.69
CA GLU A 37 0.22 -11.88 7.80
C GLU A 37 1.17 -13.00 7.36
N ILE A 38 0.97 -13.57 6.16
CA ILE A 38 1.77 -14.72 5.69
C ILE A 38 3.02 -14.33 4.89
N GLY A 39 3.31 -13.03 4.73
CA GLY A 39 4.48 -12.56 4.00
C GLY A 39 4.50 -13.02 2.53
N HIS A 40 3.32 -13.10 1.90
CA HIS A 40 3.19 -13.49 0.50
C HIS A 40 3.96 -12.51 -0.42
N PRO A 41 4.67 -13.01 -1.44
CA PRO A 41 5.40 -12.17 -2.40
C PRO A 41 4.48 -11.26 -3.24
#